data_AF-A0A4Y2A8A8-F1
#
_entry.id   AF-A0A4Y2A8A8-F1
#
_cell.length_a   1.000
_cell.length_b   1.000
_cell.length_c   1.000
_cell.angle_alpha   90.00
_cell.angle_beta   90.00
_cell.angle_gamma   90.00
#
_symmetry.space_group_name_H-M   'P 1'
#
loop_
_entity.id
_entity.type
_entity.pdbx_description
1 polymer ?
#
loop_
_entity_poly.entity_id
_entity_poly.type
_entity_poly.pdbx_seq_one_letter_code
_entity_poly.pdbx_strand_id
1 'polypeptide(L)'
;MPHHRTDSVFDANNSVFGNQVIAYQYPNSYPGPFNWPPISPDLNPCDFFLWGHMKDLECKKKPTEFISLKRSITDSFASIKRKPFELVSDNFMTRLCCCINSDGSHF
;
A
#
# COMPACT_ATOMS: atom_id res chain seq x y z
N MET A 1 -17.27 15.95 -3.33
CA MET A 1 -16.02 15.24 -2.99
C MET A 1 -16.15 13.81 -3.46
N PRO A 2 -15.08 13.14 -3.93
CA PRO A 2 -15.18 11.73 -4.27
C PRO A 2 -15.60 10.91 -3.04
N HIS A 3 -16.43 9.89 -3.24
CA HIS A 3 -17.11 9.14 -2.16
C HIS A 3 -16.16 8.47 -1.14
N HIS A 4 -14.86 8.39 -1.43
CA HIS A 4 -13.85 7.77 -0.58
C HIS A 4 -13.09 8.76 0.32
N ARG A 5 -13.46 10.05 0.34
CA ARG A 5 -12.82 11.10 1.15
C ARG A 5 -13.85 11.87 1.98
N THR A 6 -14.42 11.19 2.97
CA THR A 6 -15.41 11.75 3.91
C THR A 6 -14.84 11.75 5.32
N ASP A 7 -15.33 12.65 6.18
CA ASP A 7 -14.93 12.73 7.58
C ASP A 7 -15.13 11.39 8.31
N SER A 8 -16.21 10.68 8.00
CA SER A 8 -16.47 9.34 8.54
C SER A 8 -15.39 8.31 8.22
N VAL A 9 -14.75 8.40 7.04
CA VAL A 9 -13.63 7.53 6.67
C VAL A 9 -12.37 7.94 7.43
N PHE A 10 -12.15 9.24 7.60
CA PHE A 10 -11.02 9.74 8.38
C PHE A 10 -11.13 9.37 9.86
N ASP A 11 -12.31 9.52 10.46
CA ASP A 11 -12.61 9.10 11.83
C ASP A 11 -12.35 7.61 12.04
N ALA A 12 -12.83 6.77 11.13
CA ALA A 12 -12.60 5.33 11.19
C ALA A 12 -11.11 4.97 11.09
N ASN A 13 -10.38 5.59 10.16
CA ASN A 13 -8.95 5.37 10.01
C ASN A 13 -8.16 5.84 11.24
N ASN A 14 -8.48 7.02 11.78
CA ASN A 14 -7.83 7.54 12.97
C ASN A 14 -8.13 6.68 14.21
N SER A 15 -9.34 6.12 14.33
CA SER A 15 -9.71 5.21 15.41
C SER A 15 -8.86 3.92 15.41
N VAL A 16 -8.52 3.40 14.22
CA VAL A 16 -7.76 2.15 14.09
C VAL A 16 -6.25 2.38 14.11
N PHE A 17 -5.77 3.42 13.41
CA PHE A 17 -4.34 3.62 13.13
C PHE A 17 -3.73 4.84 13.85
N GLY A 18 -4.55 5.70 14.45
CA GLY A 18 -4.10 6.94 15.12
C GLY A 18 -3.20 7.78 14.22
N ASN A 19 -2.01 8.11 14.73
CA ASN A 19 -1.03 8.94 14.03
C ASN A 19 -0.24 8.19 12.93
N GLN A 20 -0.58 6.94 12.63
CA GLN A 20 0.09 6.12 11.62
C GLN A 20 -0.62 6.17 10.26
N VAL A 21 -1.31 7.27 9.97
CA VAL A 21 -2.04 7.46 8.71
C VAL A 21 -1.21 8.29 7.74
N ILE A 22 -1.09 7.78 6.51
CA ILE A 22 -0.44 8.46 5.39
C ILE A 22 -1.49 8.62 4.30
N ALA A 23 -1.89 9.85 3.99
CA ALA A 23 -2.95 10.10 3.03
C ALA A 23 -2.86 11.49 2.39
N TYR A 24 -3.40 11.60 1.18
CA TYR A 24 -3.50 12.88 0.48
C TYR A 24 -4.66 13.71 1.03
N GLN A 25 -4.38 14.96 1.43
CA GLN A 25 -5.35 15.90 2.00
C GLN A 25 -6.05 15.38 3.26
N TYR A 26 -5.29 14.73 4.14
CA TYR A 26 -5.82 14.36 5.45
C TYR A 26 -6.08 15.63 6.30
N PRO A 27 -7.22 15.75 7.01
CA PRO A 27 -7.55 16.98 7.70
C PRO A 27 -6.54 17.34 8.80
N ASN A 28 -6.16 18.61 8.88
CA ASN A 28 -5.24 19.13 9.91
C ASN A 28 -5.79 19.04 11.35
N SER A 29 -7.07 18.70 11.51
CA SER A 29 -7.70 18.43 12.81
C SER A 29 -7.17 17.16 13.48
N TYR A 30 -6.53 16.27 12.73
CA TYR A 30 -5.90 15.06 13.27
C TYR A 30 -4.38 15.28 13.41
N PRO A 31 -3.79 15.08 14.60
CA PRO A 31 -2.36 15.23 14.79
C PRO A 31 -1.58 14.07 14.17
N GLY A 32 -0.49 14.37 13.47
CA GLY A 32 0.49 13.36 13.04
C GLY A 32 0.39 12.68 11.65
N PRO A 33 -0.65 12.87 10.80
CA PRO A 33 -0.68 12.19 9.51
C PRO A 33 0.33 12.78 8.54
N PHE A 34 1.06 11.91 7.84
CA PHE A 34 1.97 12.32 6.78
C PHE A 34 1.20 12.60 5.50
N ASN A 35 1.41 13.78 4.92
CA ASN A 35 0.81 14.13 3.64
C ASN A 35 1.41 13.25 2.53
N TRP A 36 0.56 12.49 1.86
CA TRP A 36 0.96 11.67 0.71
C TRP A 36 0.71 12.42 -0.60
N PRO A 37 1.65 12.45 -1.55
CA PRO A 37 1.42 13.05 -2.84
C PRO A 37 0.30 12.32 -3.62
N PRO A 38 -0.53 13.05 -4.39
CA PRO A 38 -1.54 12.42 -5.22
C PRO A 38 -0.89 11.55 -6.31
N ILE A 39 -1.54 10.43 -6.68
CA ILE A 39 -1.18 9.61 -7.85
C ILE A 39 0.30 9.15 -7.82
N SER A 40 0.74 8.60 -6.68
CA SER A 40 2.11 8.10 -6.51
C SER A 40 2.15 6.57 -6.30
N PRO A 41 1.72 5.76 -7.28
CA PRO A 41 1.79 4.30 -7.17
C PRO A 41 3.25 3.81 -7.06
N ASP A 42 4.19 4.54 -7.68
CA ASP A 42 5.63 4.26 -7.60
C ASP A 42 6.19 4.37 -6.18
N LEU A 43 5.48 5.02 -5.26
CA LEU A 43 5.85 5.14 -3.85
C LEU A 43 5.04 4.21 -2.95
N ASN A 44 3.98 3.55 -3.45
CA ASN A 44 3.16 2.66 -2.64
C ASN A 44 3.69 1.20 -2.69
N PRO A 45 4.21 0.65 -1.57
CA PRO A 45 4.72 -0.74 -1.52
C PRO A 45 3.71 -1.79 -1.95
N CYS A 46 2.42 -1.56 -1.71
CA CYS A 46 1.39 -2.48 -2.14
C CYS A 46 1.27 -2.51 -3.67
N ASP A 47 1.36 -1.35 -4.32
CA ASP A 47 1.21 -1.22 -5.76
C ASP A 47 2.45 -1.68 -6.53
N PHE A 48 3.64 -1.21 -6.15
CA PHE A 48 4.87 -1.57 -6.89
C PHE A 48 5.38 -2.98 -6.61
N PHE A 49 4.91 -3.63 -5.54
CA PHE A 49 5.37 -4.97 -5.16
C PHE A 49 4.25 -5.95 -4.83
N LEU A 50 3.49 -5.72 -3.75
CA LEU A 50 2.65 -6.75 -3.13
C LEU A 50 1.61 -7.32 -4.10
N TRP A 51 0.88 -6.46 -4.80
CA TRP A 51 -0.19 -6.88 -5.70
C TRP A 51 0.32 -7.62 -6.92
N GLY A 52 1.47 -7.21 -7.46
CA GLY A 52 2.15 -7.95 -8.53
C GLY A 52 2.60 -9.32 -8.05
N HIS A 53 3.27 -9.37 -6.90
CA HIS A 53 3.76 -10.60 -6.29
C HIS A 53 2.64 -11.61 -6.00
N MET A 54 1.54 -11.15 -5.40
CA MET A 54 0.38 -11.99 -5.11
C MET A 54 -0.28 -12.51 -6.38
N LYS A 55 -0.45 -11.65 -7.39
CA LYS A 55 -1.01 -12.06 -8.67
C LYS A 55 -0.17 -13.16 -9.31
N ASP A 56 1.15 -13.03 -9.29
CA ASP A 56 2.06 -14.04 -9.84
C ASP A 56 1.98 -15.38 -9.10
N LEU A 57 1.80 -15.37 -7.77
CA LEU A 57 1.63 -16.59 -6.98
C LEU A 57 0.29 -17.28 -7.28
N GLU A 58 -0.80 -16.50 -7.32
CA GLU A 58 -2.15 -17.05 -7.51
C GLU A 58 -2.40 -17.50 -8.95
N CYS A 59 -1.88 -16.77 -9.95
CA CYS A 59 -1.95 -17.18 -11.36
C CYS A 59 -1.27 -18.53 -11.60
N LYS A 60 -0.21 -18.86 -10.85
CA LYS A 60 0.47 -20.17 -10.94
C LYS A 60 -0.37 -21.30 -10.37
N LYS A 61 -1.15 -21.05 -9.32
CA LYS A 61 -1.96 -22.07 -8.63
C LYS A 61 -3.26 -22.41 -9.36
N LYS A 62 -3.75 -21.52 -10.24
CA LYS A 62 -4.96 -21.71 -11.07
C LYS A 62 -6.19 -22.25 -10.29
N PRO A 63 -6.60 -21.63 -9.18
CA PRO A 63 -7.78 -22.07 -8.46
C PRO A 63 -9.03 -21.91 -9.34
N THR A 64 -9.84 -22.97 -9.41
CA THR A 64 -11.07 -23.00 -10.23
C THR A 64 -12.33 -22.62 -9.46
N GLU A 65 -12.23 -22.48 -8.13
CA GLU A 65 -13.36 -22.28 -7.22
C GLU A 65 -13.10 -21.09 -6.30
N PHE A 66 -14.15 -20.36 -5.93
CA PHE A 66 -14.02 -19.18 -5.08
C PHE A 66 -13.43 -19.47 -3.70
N ILE A 67 -13.83 -20.60 -3.10
CA ILE A 67 -13.34 -21.02 -1.78
C ILE A 67 -11.85 -21.41 -1.86
N SER A 68 -11.42 -22.07 -2.93
CA SER A 68 -10.02 -22.43 -3.12
C SER A 68 -9.16 -21.20 -3.40
N LEU A 69 -9.65 -20.23 -4.17
CA LEU A 69 -8.98 -18.95 -4.38
C LEU A 69 -8.78 -18.18 -3.07
N LYS A 70 -9.84 -18.04 -2.25
CA LYS A 70 -9.75 -17.37 -0.94
C LYS A 70 -8.68 -17.98 -0.04
N ARG A 71 -8.72 -19.30 0.13
CA ARG A 71 -7.74 -20.03 0.94
C ARG A 71 -6.33 -19.88 0.37
N SER A 72 -6.19 -20.00 -0.95
CA SER A 72 -4.91 -19.87 -1.63
C SER A 72 -4.26 -18.50 -1.42
N ILE A 73 -5.05 -17.42 -1.49
CA ILE A 73 -4.60 -16.06 -1.18
C ILE A 73 -4.16 -15.98 0.29
N THR A 74 -4.98 -16.45 1.24
CA THR A 74 -4.63 -16.44 2.67
C THR A 74 -3.33 -17.20 2.94
N ASP A 75 -3.16 -18.38 2.35
CA ASP A 75 -1.96 -19.21 2.50
C ASP A 75 -0.73 -18.52 1.88
N SER A 76 -0.89 -17.87 0.72
CA SER A 76 0.17 -17.07 0.10
C SER A 76 0.62 -15.94 1.01
N PHE A 77 -0.31 -15.17 1.58
CA PHE A 77 0.01 -14.12 2.54
C PHE A 77 0.73 -14.64 3.78
N ALA A 78 0.26 -15.76 4.35
CA ALA A 78 0.89 -16.40 5.51
C ALA A 78 2.31 -16.94 5.19
N SER A 79 2.59 -17.24 3.92
CA SER A 79 3.89 -17.78 3.50
C SER A 79 4.96 -16.71 3.26
N ILE A 80 4.60 -15.41 3.17
CA ILE A 80 5.58 -14.34 2.92
C ILE A 80 6.52 -14.24 4.13
N LYS A 81 7.82 -14.40 3.86
CA LYS A 81 8.87 -14.25 4.88
C LYS A 81 9.17 -12.78 5.14
N ARG A 82 9.86 -12.49 6.25
CA ARG A 82 10.28 -11.12 6.60
C ARG A 82 11.18 -10.47 5.54
N LYS A 83 12.11 -11.22 4.95
CA LYS A 83 13.14 -10.71 4.03
C LYS A 83 12.60 -9.88 2.84
N PRO A 84 11.54 -10.32 2.11
CA PRO A 84 10.88 -9.48 1.13
C PRO A 84 10.47 -8.09 1.64
N PHE A 85 9.95 -7.99 2.87
CA PHE A 85 9.54 -6.70 3.43
C PHE A 85 10.72 -5.77 3.72
N GLU A 86 11.85 -6.32 4.19
CA GLU A 86 13.10 -5.55 4.36
C GLU A 86 13.57 -4.96 3.02
N LEU A 87 13.58 -5.77 1.96
CA LEU A 87 13.94 -5.30 0.62
C LEU A 87 12.96 -4.25 0.07
N VAL A 88 11.68 -4.40 0.37
CA VAL A 88 10.65 -3.43 -0.02
C VAL A 88 10.83 -2.11 0.71
N SER A 89 11.22 -2.12 1.98
CA SER A 89 11.57 -0.92 2.74
C SER A 89 12.79 -0.20 2.15
N ASP A 90 13.84 -0.94 1.79
CA ASP A 90 15.04 -0.37 1.15
C ASP A 90 14.71 0.21 -0.24
N ASN A 91 13.88 -0.50 -1.01
CA ASN A 91 13.41 -0.04 -2.31
C ASN A 91 12.54 1.21 -2.17
N PHE A 92 11.70 1.29 -1.15
CA PHE A 92 10.92 2.49 -0.86
C PHE A 92 11.81 3.72 -0.64
N MET A 93 12.88 3.58 0.16
CA MET A 93 13.86 4.66 0.35
C MET A 93 14.55 5.04 -0.97
N THR A 94 14.92 4.05 -1.78
CA THR A 94 15.52 4.29 -3.10
C THR A 94 14.58 5.06 -4.04
N ARG A 95 13.31 4.67 -4.07
CA ARG A 95 12.25 5.31 -4.87
C ARG A 95 11.96 6.74 -4.42
N LEU A 96 12.02 7.02 -3.11
CA LEU A 96 11.97 8.39 -2.59
C LEU A 96 13.15 9.23 -3.11
N CYS A 97 14.37 8.70 -3.09
CA CYS A 97 15.52 9.40 -3.67
C CYS A 97 15.35 9.65 -5.17
N CYS A 98 14.85 8.68 -5.93
CA CYS A 98 14.53 8.88 -7.36
C CYS A 98 13.49 9.98 -7.56
N CYS A 99 12.41 9.98 -6.77
CA CYS A 99 11.38 11.02 -6.82
C CYS A 99 11.97 12.42 -6.58
N ILE A 100 12.85 12.57 -5.58
CA ILE A 100 13.55 13.82 -5.28
C ILE A 100 14.44 14.24 -6.45
N ASN A 101 15.23 13.32 -7.00
CA ASN A 101 16.14 13.60 -8.12
C ASN A 101 15.39 13.94 -9.42
N SER A 102 14.14 13.50 -9.54
CA SER A 102 13.25 13.79 -10.66
C SER A 102 12.33 15.00 -10.41
N ASP A 103 12.58 15.79 -9.35
CA ASP A 103 11.74 16.92 -8.94
C ASP A 103 10.24 16.57 -8.81
N GLY A 104 9.95 15.36 -8.35
CA GLY A 104 8.57 14.85 -8.18
C GLY A 104 7.96 14.22 -9.45
N SER A 105 8.71 14.12 -10.55
CA SER A 105 8.26 13.43 -11.77
C SER A 105 8.37 11.90 -11.64
N HIS A 106 7.70 11.17 -12.55
CA HIS A 106 7.80 9.71 -12.63
C HIS A 106 9.22 9.21 -12.96
N PHE A 107 9.55 7.99 -12.54
CA PHE A 107 10.85 7.34 -12.69
C PHE A 107 10.73 5.83 -12.89
#